data_AF-A0A1V4QUR8-F1
#
_entry.id   AF-A0A1V4QUR8-F1
#
_cell.length_a   1.000
_cell.length_b   1.000
_cell.length_c   1.000
_cell.angle_alpha   90.00
_cell.angle_beta   90.00
_cell.angle_gamma   90.00
#
_symmetry.space_group_name_H-M   'P 1'
#
loop_
_entity.id
_entity.type
_entity.pdbx_description
1 polymer ?
#
loop_
_entity_poly.entity_id
_entity_poly.type
_entity_poly.pdbx_seq_one_letter_code
_entity_poly.pdbx_strand_id
1 'polypeptide(L)'
;MKLTQKYRDEGTILNITGNGGIHYNSVVITEVYDDFIVVKPAVGAEKAGGAFRGDFANINIATITRLEEASAQQRLRAQLKGV
;
A
#
# COMPACT_ATOMS: atom_id res chain seq x y z
N MET A 1 10.67 -10.55 13.02
CA MET A 1 10.49 -9.87 11.72
C MET A 1 9.39 -8.83 11.87
N LYS A 2 9.62 -7.56 11.47
CA LYS A 2 8.56 -6.53 11.55
C LYS A 2 7.47 -6.84 10.52
N LEU A 3 6.20 -6.57 10.84
CA LEU A 3 5.04 -6.88 9.98
C LEU A 3 5.15 -6.27 8.56
N THR A 4 5.72 -5.06 8.45
CA THR A 4 5.99 -4.39 7.17
C THR A 4 7.01 -5.12 6.30
N GLN A 5 8.02 -5.77 6.91
CA GLN A 5 9.00 -6.59 6.19
C GLN A 5 8.35 -7.86 5.66
N LYS A 6 7.52 -8.52 6.48
CA LYS A 6 6.72 -9.68 6.03
C LYS A 6 5.90 -9.35 4.79
N TYR A 7 5.12 -8.26 4.85
CA TYR A 7 4.25 -7.88 3.73
C TYR A 7 5.00 -7.43 2.49
N ARG A 8 6.18 -6.82 2.65
CA ARG A 8 7.08 -6.55 1.51
C ARG A 8 7.51 -7.85 0.84
N ASP A 9 8.01 -8.81 1.62
CA ASP A 9 8.57 -10.07 1.10
C ASP A 9 7.51 -10.94 0.43
N GLU A 10 6.29 -10.92 0.95
CA GLU A 10 5.14 -11.63 0.38
C GLU A 10 4.48 -10.89 -0.80
N GLY A 11 4.88 -9.65 -1.08
CA GLY A 11 4.22 -8.81 -2.10
C GLY A 11 2.73 -8.56 -1.78
N THR A 12 2.38 -8.52 -0.50
CA THR A 12 0.99 -8.43 -0.05
C THR A 12 0.35 -7.13 -0.50
N ILE A 13 -0.85 -7.22 -1.06
CA ILE A 13 -1.68 -6.06 -1.40
C ILE A 13 -2.39 -5.59 -0.13
N LEU A 14 -2.19 -4.34 0.24
CA LEU A 14 -2.63 -3.73 1.48
C LEU A 14 -3.55 -2.53 1.23
N ASN A 15 -4.41 -2.25 2.20
CA ASN A 15 -5.07 -0.98 2.40
C ASN A 15 -4.44 -0.31 3.63
N ILE A 16 -3.91 0.91 3.46
CA ILE A 16 -3.22 1.65 4.51
C ILE A 16 -4.00 2.93 4.79
N THR A 17 -4.35 3.16 6.06
CA THR A 17 -4.93 4.42 6.50
C THR A 17 -3.93 5.16 7.37
N GLY A 18 -3.65 6.41 7.00
CA GLY A 18 -2.82 7.33 7.75
C GLY A 18 -3.63 8.35 8.55
N ASN A 19 -2.94 9.11 9.39
CA ASN A 19 -3.49 10.29 10.06
C ASN A 19 -4.05 11.30 9.04
N GLY A 20 -5.08 12.04 9.45
CA GLY A 20 -5.74 13.03 8.58
C GLY A 20 -6.67 12.44 7.51
N GLY A 21 -7.00 11.14 7.60
CA GLY A 21 -7.96 10.49 6.69
C GLY A 21 -7.38 10.16 5.31
N ILE A 22 -6.06 10.07 5.19
CA ILE A 22 -5.42 9.67 3.93
C ILE A 22 -5.50 8.15 3.81
N HIS A 23 -6.07 7.67 2.70
CA HIS A 23 -6.24 6.25 2.41
C HIS A 23 -5.45 5.83 1.17
N TYR A 24 -4.60 4.81 1.32
CA TYR A 24 -3.87 4.15 0.24
C TYR A 24 -4.47 2.77 0.02
N ASN A 25 -5.29 2.64 -1.01
CA ASN A 25 -5.99 1.38 -1.30
C ASN A 25 -5.23 0.54 -2.31
N SER A 26 -5.18 -0.77 -2.07
CA SER A 26 -4.57 -1.75 -2.97
C SER A 26 -3.12 -1.41 -3.36
N VAL A 27 -2.28 -1.19 -2.35
CA VAL A 27 -0.85 -0.89 -2.52
C VAL A 27 0.02 -2.06 -2.10
N VAL A 28 1.25 -2.12 -2.62
CA VAL A 28 2.29 -3.06 -2.19
C VAL A 28 3.47 -2.29 -1.61
N ILE A 29 4.08 -2.82 -0.55
CA ILE A 29 5.29 -2.25 0.05
C ILE A 29 6.48 -2.68 -0.82
N THR A 30 7.27 -1.72 -1.28
CA THR A 30 8.48 -2.01 -2.07
C THR A 30 9.75 -1.82 -1.29
N GLU A 31 9.76 -0.89 -0.34
CA GLU A 31 10.92 -0.61 0.50
C GLU A 31 10.47 -0.37 1.94
N VAL A 32 11.30 -0.81 2.90
CA VAL A 32 11.06 -0.66 4.33
C VAL A 32 12.28 0.00 4.95
N TYR A 33 12.08 1.15 5.56
CA TYR A 33 13.07 1.88 6.35
C TYR A 33 12.65 1.86 7.83
N ASP A 34 13.47 2.45 8.70
CA ASP A 34 13.18 2.45 10.15
C ASP A 34 11.93 3.26 10.49
N ASP A 35 11.75 4.42 9.85
CA ASP A 35 10.68 5.37 10.17
C ASP A 35 9.56 5.47 9.11
N PHE A 36 9.79 4.95 7.90
CA PHE A 36 8.83 5.01 6.81
C PHE A 36 8.88 3.79 5.89
N ILE A 37 7.80 3.59 5.15
CA ILE A 37 7.69 2.60 4.07
C ILE A 37 7.47 3.32 2.74
N VAL A 38 7.94 2.71 1.66
CA VAL A 38 7.62 3.15 0.30
C VAL A 38 6.62 2.16 -0.28
N VAL A 39 5.52 2.69 -0.81
CA VAL A 39 4.47 1.88 -1.41
C VAL A 39 4.19 2.28 -2.85
N LYS A 40 3.76 1.29 -3.63
CA LYS A 40 3.30 1.39 -5.01
C LYS A 40 1.84 0.99 -5.11
N PRO A 41 1.03 1.61 -5.96
CA PRO A 41 -0.23 0.99 -6.38
C PRO A 41 0.06 -0.42 -6.90
N ALA A 42 -0.72 -1.41 -6.49
CA ALA A 42 -0.70 -2.70 -7.15
C ALA A 42 -1.05 -2.51 -8.63
N VAL A 43 -0.51 -3.37 -9.50
CA VAL A 43 -0.87 -3.36 -10.92
C VAL A 43 -2.40 -3.40 -11.04
N GLY A 44 -2.99 -2.51 -11.85
CA GLY A 44 -4.44 -2.42 -12.04
C GLY A 44 -5.23 -1.73 -10.92
N ALA A 45 -4.59 -1.28 -9.83
CA ALA A 45 -5.25 -0.49 -8.79
C ALA A 45 -5.51 0.96 -9.26
N GLU A 46 -6.65 1.52 -8.87
CA GLU A 46 -6.92 2.95 -9.09
C GLU A 46 -6.08 3.79 -8.12
N LYS A 47 -5.31 4.73 -8.65
CA LYS A 47 -4.54 5.68 -7.84
C LYS A 47 -5.52 6.58 -7.09
N ALA A 48 -5.45 6.59 -5.76
CA ALA A 48 -6.10 7.63 -4.98
C ALA A 48 -5.46 8.98 -5.35
N GLY A 49 -6.24 9.86 -6.00
CA GLY A 49 -5.75 11.15 -6.48
C GLY A 49 -5.13 11.98 -5.34
N GLY A 50 -4.00 12.64 -5.62
CA GLY A 50 -3.32 13.55 -4.67
C GLY A 50 -2.46 12.88 -3.58
N ALA A 51 -2.61 11.58 -3.32
CA ALA A 51 -1.85 10.88 -2.28
C ALA A 51 -0.48 10.34 -2.76
N PHE A 52 -0.31 10.18 -4.07
CA PHE A 52 0.92 9.69 -4.70
C PHE A 52 1.68 10.82 -5.40
N ARG A 53 3.00 10.84 -5.26
CA ARG A 53 3.89 11.69 -6.06
C ARG A 53 4.49 10.83 -7.18
N GLY A 54 3.75 10.71 -8.30
CA GLY A 54 4.11 9.82 -9.41
C GLY A 54 3.59 8.40 -9.20
N ASP A 55 4.49 7.42 -9.11
CA ASP A 55 4.17 6.00 -8.93
C ASP A 55 4.34 5.50 -7.48
N PHE A 56 4.81 6.36 -6.59
CA PHE A 56 5.15 6.00 -5.21
C PHE A 56 4.50 6.93 -4.18
N ALA A 57 4.31 6.39 -2.98
CA ALA A 57 3.99 7.15 -1.78
C ALA A 57 4.93 6.73 -0.65
N ASN A 58 5.49 7.72 0.05
CA ASN A 58 6.30 7.52 1.25
C ASN A 58 5.39 7.72 2.46
N ILE A 59 5.25 6.71 3.30
CA ILE A 59 4.33 6.71 4.43
C ILE A 59 5.15 6.57 5.71
N ASN A 60 5.11 7.59 6.57
CA ASN A 60 5.70 7.51 7.89
C ASN A 60 4.92 6.48 8.74
N ILE A 61 5.63 5.48 9.28
CA ILE A 61 5.02 4.36 10.01
C ILE A 61 4.26 4.87 11.24
N ALA A 62 4.78 5.89 11.92
CA ALA A 62 4.14 6.47 13.11
C ALA A 62 2.79 7.16 12.80
N THR A 63 2.50 7.43 11.53
CA THR A 63 1.23 8.03 11.09
C THR A 63 0.19 7.00 10.67
N ILE A 64 0.57 5.72 10.54
CA ILE A 64 -0.34 4.65 10.13
C ILE A 64 -1.27 4.31 11.30
N THR A 65 -2.57 4.53 11.10
CA THR A 65 -3.60 4.18 12.09
C THR A 65 -4.22 2.82 11.83
N ARG A 66 -4.12 2.31 10.60
CA ARG A 66 -4.64 1.01 10.20
C ARG A 66 -3.87 0.42 9.02
N LEU A 67 -3.58 -0.87 9.11
CA LEU A 67 -2.91 -1.66 8.09
C LEU A 67 -3.70 -2.95 7.88
N GLU A 68 -4.34 -3.10 6.72
CA GLU A 68 -5.21 -4.23 6.41
C GLU A 68 -4.80 -4.89 5.10
N GLU A 69 -4.93 -6.21 5.03
CA GLU A 69 -4.81 -6.93 3.77
C GLU A 69 -6.01 -6.59 2.86
N ALA A 70 -5.75 -6.30 1.58
CA ALA A 70 -6.81 -6.07 0.62
C ALA A 70 -7.64 -7.34 0.42
N SER A 71 -8.97 -7.18 0.30
CA SER A 71 -9.90 -8.29 0.16
C SER A 71 -9.67 -9.09 -1.13
N ALA A 72 -10.16 -10.33 -1.19
CA ALA A 72 -10.03 -11.19 -2.38
C ALA A 72 -10.55 -10.51 -3.66
N GLN A 73 -11.65 -9.75 -3.58
CA GLN A 73 -12.18 -8.98 -4.71
C GLN A 73 -11.26 -7.82 -5.13
N GLN A 74 -10.63 -7.13 -4.19
CA GLN A 74 -9.68 -6.06 -4.49
C GLN A 74 -8.41 -6.61 -5.15
N ARG A 75 -7.90 -7.75 -4.64
CA ARG A 75 -6.78 -8.48 -5.25
C ARG A 75 -7.12 -8.91 -6.68
N LEU A 76 -8.30 -9.49 -6.90
CA LEU A 76 -8.76 -9.92 -8.21
C LEU A 76 -8.90 -8.75 -9.19
N ARG A 77 -9.44 -7.60 -8.76
CA ARG A 77 -9.56 -6.40 -9.60
C ARG A 77 -8.21 -5.84 -10.02
N ALA A 78 -7.24 -5.81 -9.10
CA ALA A 78 -5.87 -5.41 -9.40
C ALA A 78 -5.27 -6.33 -10.47
N GLN A 79 -5.40 -7.65 -10.30
CA GLN A 79 -4.91 -8.63 -11.28
C GLN A 79 -5.57 -8.52 -12.66
N LEU A 80 -6.88 -8.29 -12.73
CA LEU A 80 -7.63 -8.24 -13.98
C LEU A 80 -7.43 -6.95 -14.79
N LYS A 81 -7.14 -5.81 -14.14
CA LYS A 81 -6.86 -4.53 -14.82
C LYS A 81 -5.40 -4.40 -15.29
N GLY A 82 -4.55 -5.39 -14.98
CA GLY A 82 -3.14 -5.45 -15.37
C GLY A 82 -2.85 -6.17 -16.69
N VAL A 83 -3.89 -6.57 -17.44
CA VAL A 83 -3.80 -7.30 -18.72
C VAL A 83 -4.09 -6.36 -19.89
#